data_AF-A0A5M8RR47-F1
#
_entry.id   AF-A0A5M8RR47-F1
#
_cell.length_a   1.000
_cell.length_b   1.000
_cell.length_c   1.000
_cell.angle_alpha   90.00
_cell.angle_beta   90.00
_cell.angle_gamma   90.00
#
_symmetry.space_group_name_H-M   'P 1'
#
loop_
_entity.id
_entity.type
_entity.pdbx_description
1 polymer ?
#
loop_
_entity_poly.entity_id
_entity_poly.type
_entity_poly.pdbx_seq_one_letter_code
_entity_poly.pdbx_strand_id
1 'polypeptide(L)'
;MITGALESMEDAHMFGVEPVGAFTEDGRFPEMFKSIIGSSPTVGNKKQPNVEAILNLKPDVIIDSSKSQSDVMDKLTKITPANPVSNLATDWKANLRLMGELTGKEAEAEQIVKLDKKDLATAKKHLQPRRGCGCSVRTYGVNIRQSP
;
A
#
# COMPACT_ATOMS: atom_id res chain seq x y z
N MET A 1 -4.57 -3.29 16.18
CA MET A 1 -3.38 -3.47 15.29
C MET A 1 -2.59 -2.17 15.14
N ILE A 2 -1.28 -2.26 14.92
CA ILE A 2 -0.42 -1.14 14.51
C ILE A 2 -0.10 -1.24 13.00
N THR A 3 -0.11 -0.11 12.29
CA THR A 3 0.24 -0.05 10.85
C THR A 3 1.56 0.69 10.63
N GLY A 4 2.58 -0.04 10.20
CA GLY A 4 3.90 0.47 9.82
C GLY A 4 4.12 0.64 8.32
N ALA A 5 3.36 -0.09 7.49
CA ALA A 5 3.41 0.01 6.03
C ALA A 5 2.45 1.08 5.49
N LEU A 6 2.81 1.71 4.37
CA LEU A 6 1.93 2.65 3.66
C LEU A 6 0.71 1.93 3.10
N GLU A 7 0.95 0.76 2.49
CA GLU A 7 -0.06 -0.11 1.92
C GLU A 7 -1.13 -0.48 2.96
N SER A 8 -0.70 -0.80 4.18
CA SER A 8 -1.64 -1.11 5.27
C SER A 8 -2.40 0.11 5.80
N MET A 9 -1.82 1.31 5.74
CA MET A 9 -2.56 2.54 6.08
C MET A 9 -3.62 2.86 5.03
N GLU A 10 -3.34 2.61 3.75
CA GLU A 10 -4.31 2.74 2.66
C GLU A 10 -5.46 1.73 2.81
N ASP A 11 -5.15 0.45 3.03
CA ASP A 11 -6.15 -0.59 3.22
C ASP A 11 -7.03 -0.31 4.47
N ALA A 12 -6.42 0.12 5.58
CA ALA A 12 -7.15 0.51 6.78
C ALA A 12 -8.06 1.73 6.53
N HIS A 13 -7.59 2.71 5.75
CA HIS A 13 -8.38 3.87 5.36
C HIS A 13 -9.59 3.48 4.52
N MET A 14 -9.42 2.58 3.54
CA MET A 14 -10.51 2.08 2.71
C MET A 14 -11.62 1.44 3.55
N PHE A 15 -11.25 0.76 4.63
CA PHE A 15 -12.18 0.09 5.54
C PHE A 15 -12.70 0.96 6.68
N GLY A 16 -12.19 2.18 6.85
CA GLY A 16 -12.51 3.03 7.99
C GLY A 16 -12.06 2.43 9.32
N VAL A 17 -10.95 1.67 9.32
CA VAL A 17 -10.38 1.06 10.52
C VAL A 17 -9.31 1.97 11.09
N GLU A 18 -9.45 2.33 12.37
CA GLU A 18 -8.46 3.12 13.09
C GLU A 18 -7.41 2.19 13.72
N PRO A 19 -6.12 2.28 13.34
CA PRO A 19 -5.06 1.55 14.02
C PRO A 19 -4.81 2.15 15.42
N VAL A 20 -4.40 1.32 16.38
CA VAL A 20 -4.07 1.80 17.74
C VAL A 20 -2.76 2.61 17.78
N GLY A 21 -1.99 2.54 16.69
CA GLY A 21 -0.79 3.34 16.48
C GLY A 21 -0.27 3.15 15.05
N ALA A 22 0.47 4.12 14.54
CA ALA A 22 1.05 4.05 13.20
C ALA A 22 2.46 4.68 13.15
N PHE A 23 3.27 4.23 12.19
CA PHE A 23 4.56 4.87 11.93
C PHE A 23 4.36 6.20 11.20
N THR A 24 5.18 7.17 11.57
CA THR A 24 5.19 8.52 10.99
C THR A 24 6.40 8.71 10.08
N GLU A 25 6.29 9.68 9.19
CA GLU A 25 7.44 10.28 8.50
C GLU A 25 7.65 11.67 9.09
N ASP A 26 8.85 11.94 9.59
CA ASP A 26 9.21 13.18 10.29
C ASP A 26 8.23 13.60 11.41
N GLY A 27 7.69 12.60 12.13
CA GLY A 27 6.77 12.81 13.25
C GLY A 27 5.36 13.21 12.86
N ARG A 28 5.02 13.15 11.55
CA ARG A 28 3.71 13.52 11.03
C ARG A 28 3.09 12.38 10.23
N PHE A 29 1.76 12.37 10.18
CA PHE A 29 1.00 11.51 9.28
C PHE A 29 0.67 12.26 7.99
N PRO A 30 0.70 11.59 6.82
CA PRO A 30 0.17 12.15 5.59
C PRO A 30 -1.29 12.61 5.76
N GLU A 31 -1.64 13.74 5.13
CA GLU A 31 -2.95 14.36 5.31
C GLU A 31 -4.12 13.45 4.90
N MET A 32 -3.91 12.60 3.88
CA MET A 32 -4.88 11.61 3.42
C MET A 32 -5.33 10.62 4.50
N PHE A 33 -4.53 10.39 5.54
CA PHE A 33 -4.85 9.46 6.63
C PHE A 33 -5.39 10.15 7.89
N LYS A 34 -5.60 11.47 7.89
CA LYS A 34 -6.13 12.19 9.06
C LYS A 34 -7.45 11.62 9.57
N SER A 35 -8.31 11.10 8.69
CA SER A 35 -9.62 10.57 9.07
C SER A 35 -9.56 9.26 9.85
N ILE A 36 -8.47 8.49 9.74
CA ILE A 36 -8.30 7.19 10.40
C ILE A 36 -7.15 7.17 11.43
N ILE A 37 -6.22 8.12 11.35
CA ILE A 37 -5.02 8.18 12.22
C ILE A 37 -4.99 9.49 13.05
N GLY A 38 -5.96 10.40 12.89
CA GLY A 38 -5.97 11.68 13.59
C GLY A 38 -5.97 11.57 15.13
N SER A 39 -6.45 10.46 15.67
CA SER A 39 -6.48 10.11 17.09
C SER A 39 -5.34 9.17 17.52
N SER A 40 -4.68 8.49 16.58
CA SER A 40 -3.74 7.42 16.89
C SER A 40 -2.36 7.98 17.29
N PRO A 41 -1.74 7.48 18.37
CA PRO A 41 -0.39 7.86 18.74
C PRO A 41 0.64 7.39 17.70
N THR A 42 1.67 8.21 17.51
CA THR A 42 2.86 7.79 16.76
C THR A 42 3.63 6.74 17.54
N VAL A 43 4.07 5.70 16.82
CA VAL A 43 4.96 4.66 17.36
C VAL A 43 6.38 4.77 16.81
N GLY A 44 6.79 5.98 16.46
CA GLY A 44 8.09 6.28 15.87
C GLY A 44 8.03 6.31 14.34
N ASN A 45 9.15 5.97 13.70
CA ASN A 45 9.26 5.91 12.24
C ASN A 45 9.68 4.52 11.77
N LYS A 46 9.51 4.27 10.46
CA LYS A 46 9.78 2.97 9.83
C LYS A 46 11.21 2.44 10.04
N LYS A 47 12.20 3.33 10.21
CA LYS A 47 13.61 2.94 10.44
C LYS A 47 13.95 2.77 11.91
N GLN A 48 13.26 3.52 12.78
CA GLN A 48 13.47 3.56 14.22
C GLN A 48 12.12 3.52 14.92
N PRO A 49 11.55 2.31 15.10
CA PRO A 49 10.33 2.13 15.89
C PRO A 49 10.57 2.53 17.34
N ASN A 50 9.57 3.18 17.95
CA ASN A 50 9.57 3.45 19.39
C ASN A 50 8.98 2.25 20.14
N VAL A 51 9.86 1.39 20.64
CA VAL A 51 9.48 0.15 21.34
C VAL A 51 8.62 0.41 22.57
N GLU A 52 8.92 1.44 23.36
CA GLU A 52 8.14 1.78 24.56
C GLU A 52 6.72 2.21 24.20
N ALA A 53 6.57 3.05 23.16
CA ALA A 53 5.26 3.46 22.67
C ALA A 53 4.46 2.25 22.17
N ILE A 54 5.08 1.33 21.41
CA ILE A 54 4.43 0.11 20.91
C ILE A 54 3.96 -0.75 22.09
N LEU A 55 4.81 -0.98 23.10
CA LEU A 55 4.48 -1.79 24.27
C LEU A 55 3.31 -1.22 25.07
N ASN A 56 3.24 0.10 25.23
CA ASN A 56 2.15 0.76 25.95
C ASN A 56 0.79 0.58 25.26
N LEU A 57 0.78 0.42 23.94
CA LEU A 57 -0.45 0.23 23.15
C LEU A 57 -0.95 -1.20 23.12
N LYS A 58 -0.13 -2.18 23.56
CA LYS A 58 -0.47 -3.62 23.61
C LYS A 58 -1.14 -4.12 22.31
N PRO A 59 -0.51 -3.95 21.14
CA PRO A 59 -1.09 -4.38 19.88
C PRO A 59 -1.17 -5.92 19.77
N ASP A 60 -2.26 -6.42 19.20
CA ASP A 60 -2.39 -7.86 18.88
C ASP A 60 -1.54 -8.27 17.68
N VAL A 61 -1.29 -7.34 16.76
CA VAL A 61 -0.49 -7.53 15.55
C VAL A 61 0.12 -6.20 15.10
N ILE A 62 1.33 -6.26 14.56
CA ILE A 62 1.99 -5.18 13.84
C ILE A 62 2.03 -5.57 12.36
N ILE A 63 1.52 -4.70 11.49
CA ILE A 63 1.65 -4.88 10.04
C ILE A 63 2.71 -3.93 9.52
N ASP A 64 3.80 -4.45 8.99
CA ASP A 64 4.90 -3.65 8.45
C ASP A 64 5.24 -4.05 7.02
N SER A 65 6.13 -3.32 6.36
CA SER A 65 6.43 -3.55 4.94
C SER A 65 7.36 -4.74 4.72
N SER A 66 7.17 -5.48 3.62
CA SER A 66 8.15 -6.45 3.13
C SER A 66 9.51 -5.82 2.78
N LYS A 67 9.59 -4.49 2.70
CA LYS A 67 10.83 -3.72 2.55
C LYS A 67 11.53 -3.42 3.86
N SER A 68 10.91 -3.70 5.01
CA SER A 68 11.52 -3.42 6.30
C SER A 68 12.80 -4.20 6.47
N GLN A 69 13.79 -3.56 7.07
CA GLN A 69 15.06 -4.21 7.37
C GLN A 69 14.82 -5.37 8.34
N SER A 70 15.57 -6.46 8.17
CA SER A 70 15.38 -7.67 8.99
C SER A 70 15.55 -7.37 10.49
N ASP A 71 16.49 -6.49 10.85
CA ASP A 71 16.71 -6.10 12.25
C ASP A 71 15.52 -5.34 12.86
N VAL A 72 14.79 -4.57 12.05
CA VAL A 72 13.54 -3.90 12.45
C VAL A 72 12.45 -4.94 12.67
N MET A 73 12.24 -5.85 11.71
CA MET A 73 11.24 -6.92 11.83
C MET A 73 11.51 -7.84 13.03
N ASP A 74 12.78 -8.18 13.29
CA ASP A 74 13.20 -8.98 14.44
C ASP A 74 12.87 -8.28 15.77
N LYS A 75 13.01 -6.95 15.82
CA LYS A 75 12.63 -6.15 17.01
C LYS A 75 11.12 -6.13 17.21
N LEU A 76 10.35 -5.92 16.15
CA LEU A 76 8.87 -5.87 16.23
C LEU A 76 8.29 -7.23 16.61
N THR A 77 8.81 -8.32 16.03
CA THR A 77 8.35 -9.70 16.29
C THR A 77 8.57 -10.12 17.75
N LYS A 78 9.57 -9.56 18.43
CA LYS A 78 9.79 -9.80 19.87
C LYS A 78 8.72 -9.18 20.77
N ILE A 79 7.93 -8.23 20.24
CA ILE A 79 6.88 -7.52 20.99
C ILE A 79 5.54 -8.23 20.81
N THR A 80 5.15 -8.48 19.56
CA THR A 80 3.88 -9.12 19.17
C THR A 80 4.05 -9.68 17.74
N PRO A 81 3.16 -10.54 17.21
CA PRO A 81 3.25 -10.98 15.82
C PRO A 81 3.40 -9.80 14.86
N ALA A 82 4.46 -9.82 14.05
CA ALA A 82 4.75 -8.80 13.06
C ALA A 82 4.65 -9.42 11.66
N ASN A 83 3.67 -8.97 10.87
CA ASN A 83 3.39 -9.52 9.55
C ASN A 83 3.89 -8.54 8.47
N PRO A 84 4.82 -8.98 7.59
CA PRO A 84 5.21 -8.18 6.45
C PRO A 84 4.12 -8.22 5.38
N VAL A 85 3.64 -7.05 4.93
CA VAL A 85 2.80 -6.91 3.73
C VAL A 85 3.64 -6.61 2.51
N SER A 86 3.23 -7.14 1.36
CA SER A 86 3.95 -6.92 0.12
C SER A 86 3.90 -5.46 -0.31
N ASN A 87 5.04 -4.90 -0.68
CA ASN A 87 5.09 -3.58 -1.30
C ASN A 87 4.84 -3.61 -2.83
N LEU A 88 4.59 -4.79 -3.41
CA LEU A 88 4.42 -4.96 -4.84
C LEU A 88 2.97 -4.64 -5.22
N ALA A 89 2.81 -3.77 -6.21
CA ALA A 89 1.49 -3.40 -6.71
C ALA A 89 0.69 -4.58 -7.27
N THR A 90 1.32 -5.71 -7.62
CA THR A 90 0.61 -6.93 -8.05
C THR A 90 -0.12 -7.62 -6.91
N ASP A 91 0.29 -7.39 -5.67
CA ASP A 91 -0.15 -8.14 -4.50
C ASP A 91 -1.20 -7.36 -3.69
N TRP A 92 -1.65 -6.20 -4.17
CA TRP A 92 -2.62 -5.33 -3.48
C TRP A 92 -3.89 -6.07 -3.06
N LYS A 93 -4.37 -7.03 -3.87
CA LYS A 93 -5.56 -7.84 -3.55
C LYS A 93 -5.31 -8.76 -2.36
N ALA A 94 -4.09 -9.28 -2.23
CA ALA A 94 -3.72 -10.14 -1.11
C ALA A 94 -3.57 -9.30 0.17
N ASN A 95 -2.92 -8.13 0.09
CA ASN A 95 -2.81 -7.20 1.22
C ASN A 95 -4.19 -6.75 1.73
N LEU A 96 -5.08 -6.32 0.83
CA LEU A 96 -6.42 -5.87 1.17
C LEU A 96 -7.25 -6.98 1.83
N ARG A 97 -7.11 -8.24 1.36
CA ARG A 97 -7.76 -9.40 1.97
C ARG A 97 -7.22 -9.71 3.35
N LEU A 98 -5.90 -9.67 3.53
CA LEU A 98 -5.28 -9.83 4.85
C LEU A 98 -5.80 -8.76 5.82
N MET A 99 -5.89 -7.50 5.39
CA MET A 99 -6.48 -6.45 6.20
C MET A 99 -7.95 -6.74 6.52
N GLY A 100 -8.73 -7.24 5.54
CA GLY A 100 -10.10 -7.68 5.74
C GLY A 100 -10.22 -8.78 6.80
N GLU A 101 -9.37 -9.80 6.75
CA GLU A 101 -9.33 -10.89 7.74
C GLU A 101 -8.98 -10.40 9.14
N LEU A 102 -7.99 -9.50 9.24
CA LEU A 102 -7.55 -8.94 10.54
C LEU A 102 -8.59 -8.01 11.18
N THR A 103 -9.55 -7.51 10.40
CA THR A 103 -10.54 -6.51 10.84
C THR A 103 -11.99 -7.00 10.76
N GLY A 104 -12.22 -8.25 10.35
CA GLY A 104 -13.56 -8.83 10.18
C GLY A 104 -14.35 -8.22 9.01
N LYS A 105 -13.64 -7.75 7.98
CA LYS A 105 -14.17 -7.05 6.80
C LYS A 105 -13.90 -7.81 5.50
N GLU A 106 -13.85 -9.13 5.55
CA GLU A 106 -13.55 -10.01 4.40
C GLU A 106 -14.57 -9.82 3.27
N ALA A 107 -15.85 -9.64 3.60
CA ALA A 107 -16.90 -9.40 2.62
C ALA A 107 -16.70 -8.06 1.87
N GLU A 108 -16.28 -7.02 2.60
CA GLU A 108 -15.98 -5.69 2.05
C GLU A 108 -14.74 -5.74 1.15
N ALA A 109 -13.68 -6.44 1.60
CA ALA A 109 -12.48 -6.69 0.81
C ALA A 109 -12.81 -7.36 -0.53
N GLU A 110 -13.61 -8.43 -0.51
CA GLU A 110 -14.02 -9.14 -1.72
C GLU A 110 -14.92 -8.28 -2.64
N GLN A 111 -15.73 -7.39 -2.06
CA GLN A 111 -16.52 -6.45 -2.85
C GLN A 111 -15.64 -5.46 -3.60
N ILE A 112 -14.62 -4.89 -2.95
CA ILE A 112 -13.66 -3.96 -3.57
C ILE A 112 -12.90 -4.68 -4.70
N VAL A 113 -12.42 -5.91 -4.47
CA VAL A 113 -11.71 -6.70 -5.49
C VAL A 113 -12.60 -7.00 -6.70
N LYS A 114 -13.90 -7.24 -6.49
CA LYS A 114 -14.87 -7.43 -7.59
C LYS A 114 -15.14 -6.13 -8.34
N LEU A 115 -15.24 -5.01 -7.62
CA LEU A 115 -15.45 -3.69 -8.21
C LEU A 115 -14.28 -3.31 -9.13
N ASP A 116 -13.05 -3.46 -8.67
CA ASP A 116 -11.84 -3.25 -9.50
C ASP A 116 -11.90 -4.03 -10.82
N LYS A 117 -12.23 -5.33 -10.77
CA LYS A 117 -12.34 -6.15 -11.99
C LYS A 117 -13.38 -5.60 -12.97
N LYS A 118 -14.51 -5.10 -12.45
CA LYS A 118 -15.57 -4.49 -13.26
C LYS A 118 -15.12 -3.16 -13.84
N ASP A 119 -14.45 -2.33 -13.06
CA ASP A 119 -13.98 -1.02 -13.47
C ASP A 119 -12.86 -1.13 -14.50
N LEU A 120 -11.93 -2.08 -14.33
CA LEU A 120 -10.93 -2.42 -15.34
C LEU A 120 -11.56 -2.89 -16.66
N ALA A 121 -12.60 -3.74 -16.60
CA ALA A 121 -13.31 -4.17 -17.80
C ALA A 121 -14.01 -3.00 -18.50
N THR A 122 -14.56 -2.06 -17.73
CA THR A 122 -15.23 -0.85 -18.22
C THR A 122 -14.21 0.10 -18.85
N ALA A 123 -13.13 0.41 -18.14
CA ALA A 123 -12.04 1.24 -18.63
C ALA A 123 -11.45 0.69 -19.93
N LYS A 124 -11.21 -0.63 -20.03
CA LYS A 124 -10.72 -1.26 -21.28
C LYS A 124 -11.66 -1.05 -22.47
N LYS A 125 -12.98 -1.01 -22.26
CA LYS A 125 -13.93 -0.72 -23.34
C LYS A 125 -13.84 0.73 -23.81
N HIS A 126 -13.62 1.66 -22.89
CA HIS A 126 -13.51 3.09 -23.20
C HIS A 126 -12.12 3.50 -23.73
N LEU A 127 -11.07 2.76 -23.37
CA LEU A 127 -9.69 2.98 -23.78
C LEU A 127 -9.29 2.19 -25.03
N GLN A 128 -10.25 1.53 -25.73
CA GLN A 128 -9.94 0.87 -26.98
C GLN A 128 -9.24 1.88 -27.92
N PRO A 129 -8.10 1.51 -28.52
CA PRO A 129 -7.37 2.42 -29.37
C PRO A 129 -8.32 2.95 -30.43
N ARG A 130 -8.39 4.28 -30.57
CA ARG A 130 -9.01 4.92 -31.72
C ARG A 130 -8.25 4.47 -32.97
N ARG A 131 -8.64 3.33 -33.53
CA ARG A 131 -8.23 2.88 -34.87
C ARG A 131 -8.86 3.87 -35.85
N GLY A 132 -8.17 4.97 -36.11
CA GLY A 132 -8.71 6.02 -36.99
C GLY A 132 -7.88 7.30 -37.12
N CYS A 133 -6.99 7.65 -36.19
CA CYS A 133 -6.04 8.73 -36.45
C CYS A 133 -4.73 8.12 -36.97
N GLY A 134 -4.56 8.15 -38.29
CA GLY A 134 -3.29 7.88 -38.94
C GLY A 134 -2.24 8.91 -38.53
N CYS A 135 -1.59 8.71 -37.38
CA CYS A 135 -0.28 9.28 -37.15
C CYS A 135 0.73 8.42 -37.90
N SER A 136 1.09 8.86 -39.10
CA SER A 136 2.33 8.45 -39.75
C SER A 136 3.47 8.75 -38.79
N VAL A 137 4.04 7.71 -38.16
CA VAL A 137 5.35 7.81 -37.54
C VAL A 137 6.35 7.92 -38.69
N ARG A 138 6.75 9.15 -39.00
CA ARG A 138 7.81 9.42 -39.97
C ARG A 138 9.13 9.05 -39.29
N THR A 139 9.60 7.83 -39.51
CA THR A 139 10.98 7.48 -39.14
C THR A 139 11.92 8.28 -40.04
N TYR A 140 12.70 9.18 -39.45
CA TYR A 140 13.81 9.83 -40.16
C TYR A 140 14.90 8.78 -40.38
N GLY A 141 14.84 8.09 -41.52
CA GLY A 141 15.95 7.30 -42.00
C GLY A 141 17.11 8.22 -42.37
N VAL A 142 18.17 8.20 -41.56
CA VAL A 142 19.46 8.80 -41.93
C VAL A 142 20.03 7.97 -43.07
N ASN A 143 19.94 8.49 -44.29
CA ASN A 143 20.52 7.88 -45.47
C ASN A 143 21.98 8.32 -45.58
N ILE A 144 22.91 7.51 -45.07
CA ILE A 144 24.34 7.74 -45.22
C ILE A 144 24.72 7.32 -46.64
N ARG A 145 24.71 8.26 -47.59
CA ARG A 145 25.38 8.06 -48.88
C ARG A 145 26.88 8.05 -48.62
N GLN A 146 27.51 6.88 -48.78
CA GLN A 146 28.92 6.85 -49.13
C GLN A 146 29.03 7.27 -50.60
N SER A 147 29.77 8.35 -50.84
CA SER A 147 30.23 8.78 -52.15
C SER A 147 31.62 8.18 -52.42
N PRO A 148 31.98 7.99 -53.70
CA PRO A 148 32.91 6.95 -54.18
C PRO A 148 34.37 7.09 -53.73
#